data_AF-A0A7K3Z1F7-F1
#
_entry.id   AF-A0A7K3Z1F7-F1
#
_cell.length_a   1.000
_cell.length_b   1.000
_cell.length_c   1.000
_cell.angle_alpha   90.00
_cell.angle_beta   90.00
_cell.angle_gamma   90.00
#
_symmetry.space_group_name_H-M   'P 1'
#
loop_
_entity.id
_entity.type
_entity.pdbx_description
1 polymer ?
#
loop_
_entity_poly.entity_id
_entity_poly.type
_entity_poly.pdbx_seq_one_letter_code
_entity_poly.pdbx_strand_id
1 'polypeptide(L)'
;MRKYRTWAYLNAEGKQAWGDVFSEGEVPIQDINSHPAVLESIQRTERVFLVDWKALTAKQQDGILEKLSQKTGEGKEVILKEVLRVGLPLREVYTEGVGTSRMGALT
;
A
#
# COMPACT_ATOMS: atom_id res chain seq x y z
N MET A 1 11.75 -0.72 -17.43
CA MET A 1 12.22 0.40 -16.59
C MET A 1 11.41 0.43 -15.31
N ARG A 2 11.96 -0.06 -14.17
CA ARG A 2 11.31 0.07 -12.86
C ARG A 2 11.43 1.52 -12.40
N LYS A 3 10.32 2.26 -12.34
CA LYS A 3 10.27 3.71 -11.99
C LYS A 3 9.94 3.98 -10.51
N TYR A 4 9.99 2.98 -9.64
CA TYR A 4 9.67 3.19 -8.22
C TYR A 4 10.92 3.64 -7.47
N ARG A 5 10.83 4.81 -6.81
CA ARG A 5 11.90 5.33 -5.97
C ARG A 5 11.98 4.59 -4.64
N THR A 6 10.87 4.02 -4.18
CA THR A 6 10.69 3.41 -2.86
C THR A 6 9.62 2.32 -2.89
N TRP A 7 9.80 1.25 -2.14
CA TRP A 7 8.84 0.14 -2.01
C TRP A 7 8.86 -0.46 -0.60
N ALA A 8 7.74 -1.07 -0.20
CA ALA A 8 7.65 -1.95 0.96
C ALA A 8 7.55 -3.41 0.51
N TYR A 9 8.16 -4.32 1.26
CA TYR A 9 8.05 -5.75 1.04
C TYR A 9 7.01 -6.35 1.98
N LEU A 10 6.01 -7.04 1.43
CA LEU A 10 4.99 -7.74 2.20
C LEU A 10 5.60 -8.94 2.95
N ASN A 11 5.31 -9.03 4.25
CA ASN A 11 5.60 -10.22 5.04
C ASN A 11 4.55 -11.32 4.77
N ALA A 12 4.59 -12.43 5.52
CA ALA A 12 3.65 -13.54 5.34
C ALA A 12 2.17 -13.11 5.48
N GLU A 13 1.84 -12.33 6.52
CA GLU A 13 0.48 -11.81 6.74
C GLU A 13 0.07 -10.84 5.62
N GLY A 14 0.99 -9.96 5.22
CA GLY A 14 0.79 -9.05 4.09
C GLY A 14 0.52 -9.77 2.77
N LYS A 15 1.25 -10.85 2.48
CA LYS A 15 1.03 -11.70 1.29
C LYS A 15 -0.30 -12.45 1.36
N GLN A 16 -0.72 -12.90 2.53
CA GLN A 16 -2.07 -13.46 2.70
C GLN A 16 -3.15 -12.41 2.43
N ALA A 17 -2.93 -11.17 2.87
CA ALA A 17 -3.88 -10.08 2.71
C ALA A 17 -3.88 -9.45 1.32
N TRP A 18 -2.75 -9.46 0.58
CA TRP A 18 -2.58 -8.66 -0.63
C TRP A 18 -1.77 -9.34 -1.76
N GLY A 19 -1.35 -10.60 -1.59
CA GLY A 19 -0.50 -11.30 -2.57
C GLY A 19 -1.17 -11.57 -3.92
N ASP A 20 -2.51 -11.57 -3.96
CA ASP A 20 -3.32 -11.58 -5.18
C ASP A 20 -3.16 -10.30 -6.01
N VAL A 21 -2.92 -9.17 -5.35
CA VAL A 21 -2.66 -7.87 -5.98
C VAL A 21 -1.16 -7.67 -6.23
N PHE A 22 -0.32 -8.07 -5.28
CA PHE A 22 1.14 -7.90 -5.32
C PHE A 22 1.83 -9.27 -5.27
N SER A 23 1.87 -9.97 -6.41
CA SER A 23 2.44 -11.33 -6.51
C SER A 23 3.87 -11.43 -6.03
N GLU A 24 4.68 -10.40 -6.32
CA GLU A 24 6.09 -10.32 -5.92
C GLU A 24 6.27 -9.84 -4.48
N GLY A 25 5.20 -9.48 -3.77
CA GLY A 25 5.25 -8.87 -2.45
C GLY A 25 5.79 -7.43 -2.43
N GLU A 26 6.20 -6.86 -3.57
CA GLU A 26 6.67 -5.48 -3.67
C GLU A 26 5.48 -4.51 -3.83
N VAL A 27 5.29 -3.61 -2.86
CA VAL A 27 4.29 -2.54 -2.90
C VAL A 27 4.97 -1.19 -3.09
N PRO A 28 4.69 -0.45 -4.17
CA PRO A 28 5.18 0.93 -4.33
C PRO A 28 4.67 1.84 -3.21
N ILE A 29 5.57 2.56 -2.55
CA ILE A 29 5.23 3.51 -1.47
C ILE A 29 5.81 4.89 -1.79
N GLN A 30 5.18 5.94 -1.26
CA GLN A 30 5.59 7.33 -1.50
C GLN A 30 6.87 7.72 -0.76
N ASP A 31 7.09 7.17 0.44
CA ASP A 31 8.25 7.44 1.31
C ASP A 31 8.61 6.17 2.12
N ILE A 32 9.89 6.04 2.50
CA ILE A 32 10.39 4.95 3.37
C ILE A 32 9.95 5.09 4.83
N ASN A 33 9.51 6.28 5.24
CA ASN A 33 9.04 6.54 6.58
C ASN A 33 7.55 6.20 6.70
N SER A 34 7.23 5.36 7.69
CA SER A 34 5.85 5.12 8.08
C SER A 34 5.31 6.27 8.92
N HIS A 35 4.00 6.54 8.79
CA HIS A 35 3.29 7.62 9.45
C HIS A 35 2.21 7.05 10.39
N PRO A 36 1.93 7.69 11.53
CA PRO A 36 0.78 7.31 12.34
C PRO A 36 -0.52 7.66 11.60
N ALA A 37 -1.46 6.72 11.56
CA ALA A 37 -2.80 6.92 11.02
C ALA A 37 -3.84 6.20 11.87
N VAL A 38 -5.00 6.82 12.06
CA VAL A 38 -6.17 6.14 12.63
C VAL A 38 -6.94 5.52 11.48
N LEU A 39 -7.00 4.19 11.47
CA LEU A 39 -7.78 3.45 10.48
C LEU A 39 -9.17 3.21 11.05
N GLU A 40 -10.21 3.60 10.30
CA GLU A 40 -11.61 3.53 10.74
C GLU A 40 -11.99 2.15 11.29
N SER A 41 -11.45 1.08 10.71
CA SER A 41 -11.72 -0.30 11.11
C SER A 41 -10.99 -0.79 12.36
N ILE A 42 -9.97 -0.08 12.86
CA ILE A 42 -9.08 -0.58 13.92
C ILE A 42 -9.19 0.27 15.21
N GLN A 43 -9.85 1.44 15.16
CA GLN A 43 -10.08 2.34 16.30
C GLN A 43 -8.83 2.66 17.16
N ARG A 44 -7.63 2.44 16.62
CA ARG A 44 -6.34 2.72 17.25
C ARG A 44 -5.38 3.27 16.21
N THR A 45 -4.41 4.03 16.68
CA THR A 45 -3.33 4.55 15.83
C THR A 45 -2.42 3.41 15.40
N GLU A 46 -2.24 3.26 14.10
CA GLU A 46 -1.33 2.30 13.47
C GLU A 46 -0.26 3.06 12.70
N ARG A 47 0.89 2.42 12.47
CA ARG A 47 1.89 2.93 11.53
C ARG A 47 1.57 2.43 10.13
N VAL A 48 1.58 3.34 9.16
CA VAL A 48 1.23 3.04 7.77
C VAL A 48 2.22 3.66 6.80
N PHE A 49 2.47 2.99 5.68
CA PHE A 49 3.05 3.60 4.50
C PHE A 49 1.92 4.09 3.59
N LEU A 50 2.15 5.20 2.89
CA LEU A 50 1.25 5.63 1.83
C LEU A 50 1.66 4.95 0.52
N VAL A 51 0.75 4.17 -0.06
CA VAL A 51 0.97 3.52 -1.35
C VAL A 51 1.04 4.58 -2.45
N ASP A 52 2.00 4.42 -3.36
CA ASP A 52 2.09 5.27 -4.55
C ASP A 52 1.07 4.80 -5.60
N TRP A 53 -0.16 5.29 -5.47
CA TRP A 53 -1.30 4.92 -6.32
C TRP A 53 -1.02 5.12 -7.82
N LYS A 54 -0.31 6.20 -8.18
CA LYS A 54 0.01 6.55 -9.57
C LYS A 54 0.99 5.56 -10.19
N ALA A 55 1.75 4.88 -9.35
CA ALA A 55 2.75 3.94 -9.77
C ALA A 55 2.17 2.52 -9.93
N LEU A 56 1.00 2.24 -9.36
CA LEU A 56 0.30 0.96 -9.56
C LEU A 56 -0.15 0.76 -11.01
N THR A 57 -0.14 -0.50 -11.45
CA THR A 57 -0.76 -0.89 -12.73
C THR A 57 -2.29 -0.81 -12.64
N ALA A 58 -2.96 -0.69 -13.79
CA ALA A 58 -4.44 -0.70 -13.82
C ALA A 58 -5.04 -1.97 -13.19
N LYS A 59 -4.40 -3.13 -13.39
CA LYS A 59 -4.81 -4.40 -12.77
C LYS A 59 -4.69 -4.36 -11.24
N GLN A 60 -3.62 -3.78 -10.71
CA GLN A 60 -3.44 -3.63 -9.26
C GLN A 60 -4.47 -2.66 -8.68
N GLN A 61 -4.69 -1.52 -9.35
CA GLN A 61 -5.71 -0.55 -8.92
C GLN A 61 -7.10 -1.20 -8.86
N ASP A 62 -7.52 -1.89 -9.92
CA ASP A 62 -8.83 -2.57 -9.93
C ASP A 62 -8.92 -3.68 -8.87
N GLY A 63 -7.86 -4.49 -8.70
CA GLY A 63 -7.82 -5.52 -7.66
C GLY A 63 -7.95 -4.95 -6.24
N ILE A 64 -7.33 -3.80 -5.97
CA ILE A 64 -7.48 -3.10 -4.68
C ILE A 64 -8.91 -2.59 -4.52
N LEU A 65 -9.46 -1.91 -5.53
CA LEU A 65 -10.81 -1.37 -5.48
C LEU A 65 -11.86 -2.47 -5.29
N GLU A 66 -11.72 -3.59 -5.99
CA GLU A 66 -12.57 -4.79 -5.82
C GLU A 66 -12.49 -5.32 -4.39
N LYS A 67 -11.28 -5.52 -3.87
CA LYS A 67 -11.09 -6.09 -2.53
C LYS A 67 -11.62 -5.18 -1.42
N LEU A 68 -11.39 -3.87 -1.55
CA LEU A 68 -11.92 -2.88 -0.61
C LEU A 68 -13.45 -2.77 -0.73
N SER A 69 -14.00 -2.85 -1.94
CA SER A 69 -15.45 -2.84 -2.19
C SER A 69 -16.13 -4.04 -1.53
N GLN A 70 -15.57 -5.25 -1.68
CA GLN A 70 -16.07 -6.45 -1.00
C GLN A 70 -15.97 -6.35 0.52
N LYS A 71 -14.92 -5.71 1.05
CA LYS A 71 -14.70 -5.60 2.50
C LYS A 71 -15.60 -4.55 3.17
N THR A 72 -15.87 -3.43 2.48
CA THR A 72 -16.62 -2.29 3.04
C THR A 72 -18.08 -2.26 2.62
N GLY A 73 -18.43 -2.94 1.53
CA GLY A 73 -19.73 -2.82 0.87
C GLY A 73 -19.89 -1.54 0.05
N GLU A 74 -18.89 -0.66 0.02
CA GLU A 74 -18.93 0.57 -0.77
C GLU A 74 -18.64 0.32 -2.25
N GLY A 75 -19.18 1.17 -3.13
CA GLY A 75 -18.88 1.09 -4.56
C GLY A 75 -17.44 1.50 -4.87
N LYS A 76 -16.81 0.85 -5.87
CA LYS A 76 -15.43 1.13 -6.31
C LYS A 76 -15.15 2.61 -6.58
N GLU A 77 -16.12 3.35 -7.12
CA GLU A 77 -15.95 4.78 -7.39
C GLU A 77 -15.83 5.64 -6.13
N VAL A 78 -16.55 5.28 -5.06
CA VAL A 78 -16.48 5.96 -3.76
C VAL A 78 -15.10 5.72 -3.15
N ILE A 79 -14.66 4.47 -3.15
CA ILE A 79 -13.34 4.07 -2.65
C ILE A 79 -12.23 4.75 -3.45
N LEU A 80 -12.35 4.82 -4.79
CA LEU A 80 -11.38 5.50 -5.63
C LEU A 80 -11.29 6.99 -5.29
N LYS A 81 -12.43 7.67 -5.13
CA LYS A 81 -12.44 9.09 -4.72
C LYS A 81 -11.72 9.29 -3.38
N GLU A 82 -11.94 8.39 -2.43
CA GLU A 82 -11.29 8.45 -1.13
C GLU A 82 -9.79 8.21 -1.24
N VAL A 83 -9.36 7.15 -1.94
CA VAL A 83 -7.95 6.85 -2.19
C VAL A 83 -7.24 8.03 -2.86
N LEU A 84 -7.87 8.70 -3.81
CA LEU A 84 -7.30 9.87 -4.47
C LEU A 84 -7.27 11.12 -3.57
N ARG A 85 -8.15 11.20 -2.57
CA ARG A 85 -8.24 12.32 -1.63
C ARG A 85 -7.24 12.19 -0.48
N VAL A 86 -7.19 11.02 0.17
CA VAL A 86 -6.40 10.82 1.41
C VAL A 86 -5.20 9.90 1.24
N GLY A 87 -5.13 9.16 0.13
CA GLY A 87 -4.12 8.12 -0.11
C GLY A 87 -4.59 6.73 0.33
N LEU A 88 -3.89 5.70 -0.14
CA LEU A 88 -4.14 4.32 0.26
C LEU A 88 -3.13 3.90 1.34
N PRO A 89 -3.58 3.61 2.58
CA PRO A 89 -2.68 3.18 3.64
C PRO A 89 -2.34 1.69 3.51
N LEU A 90 -1.04 1.37 3.50
CA LEU A 90 -0.50 0.04 3.75
C LEU A 90 -0.02 -0.03 5.21
N ARG A 91 -0.62 -0.90 6.02
CA ARG A 91 -0.19 -1.08 7.42
C ARG A 91 1.24 -1.63 7.48
N GLU A 92 2.08 -1.02 8.30
CA GLU A 92 3.49 -1.42 8.49
C GLU A 92 3.59 -2.85 9.03
N VAL A 93 2.60 -3.30 9.81
CA VAL A 93 2.50 -4.69 10.32
C VAL A 93 2.45 -5.74 9.20
N TYR A 94 2.03 -5.36 7.99
CA TYR A 94 1.99 -6.24 6.82
C TYR A 94 3.31 -6.26 6.04
N THR A 95 4.35 -5.59 6.54
CA THR A 95 5.62 -5.43 5.84
C THR A 95 6.78 -6.05 6.64
N GLU A 96 7.82 -6.50 5.94
CA GLU A 96 9.07 -7.01 6.54
C GLU A 96 10.27 -6.07 6.29
N GLY A 97 10.09 -5.03 5.48
CA GLY A 97 11.12 -4.04 5.21
C GLY A 97 10.73 -3.09 4.09
N VAL A 98 11.56 -2.06 3.89
CA VAL A 98 11.44 -1.08 2.81
C VAL A 98 12.74 -1.01 2.01
N GLY A 99 12.63 -0.71 0.72
CA GLY A 99 13.77 -0.50 -0.16
C GLY A 99 13.65 0.80 -0.94
N THR A 100 14.79 1.32 -1.39
CA THR A 100 14.85 2.51 -2.26
C THR A 100 15.88 2.31 -3.36
N SER A 101 15.61 2.89 -4.53
CA SER A 101 16.58 2.97 -5.63
C SER A 101 17.64 4.06 -5.42
N ARG A 102 17.62 4.81 -4.30
CA ARG A 102 18.65 5.82 -4.01
C ARG A 102 19.98 5.14 -3.70
N MET A 103 20.93 5.23 -4.64
CA MET A 103 22.34 4.98 -4.37
C MET A 103 22.90 6.09 -3.47
N GLY A 104 23.24 5.74 -2.23
CA GLY A 104 23.80 6.61 -1.19
C GLY A 104 22.94 6.56 0.07
N ALA A 105 23.30 5.91 1.17
CA ALA A 105 24.62 5.61 1.70
C ALA A 105 24.70 4.16 2.23
N LEU A 106 25.65 3.40 1.68
CA LEU A 106 26.39 2.43 2.48
C LEU A 106 27.32 3.27 3.36
N THR A 107 27.06 3.30 4.66
CA THR A 107 28.08 3.62 5.68
C THR A 107 28.24 2.39 6.55
#